data_AF-A0A855VLE9-F1
#
_entry.id   AF-A0A855VLE9-F1
#
_cell.length_a   1.000
_cell.length_b   1.000
_cell.length_c   1.000
_cell.angle_alpha   90.00
_cell.angle_beta   90.00
_cell.angle_gamma   90.00
#
_symmetry.space_group_name_H-M   'P 1'
#
loop_
_entity.id
_entity.type
_entity.pdbx_description
1 polymer ?
#
loop_
_entity_poly.entity_id
_entity_poly.type
_entity_poly.pdbx_seq_one_letter_code
_entity_poly.pdbx_strand_id
1 'polypeptide(L)'
;MTKKVSAYCCFIPIGIYAAYSVSLQLLFDVPFMAKSMLLSVIPSAIYMFCIWKLRNSKRGMSLKATLLCNTMLAVLLTFLVAFVGNDTESALIAGIAVHSLIAFIFVGTVLRPITFKDNTLLKNEDNGRIYVIRNGIAHMLPDNEAQLLSTSDNKIISFSGSHMSFQDGGISNIPLNTSFNDSFSNGITVNPASGMPMVGGISGLDIHGNSWGTNFNEPSNTYDPNRGY
;
A
#
# COMPACT_ATOMS: atom_id res chain seq x y z
N MET A 1 10.94 -1.20 -5.99
CA MET A 1 9.66 -0.49 -6.17
C MET A 1 8.75 -1.26 -7.12
N THR A 2 7.52 -1.60 -6.71
CA THR A 2 6.49 -2.13 -7.62
C THR A 2 5.87 -0.98 -8.39
N LYS A 3 6.09 -0.93 -9.72
CA LYS A 3 5.46 0.08 -10.58
C LYS A 3 3.95 -0.10 -10.58
N LYS A 4 3.23 0.99 -10.34
CA LYS A 4 1.76 1.03 -10.38
C LYS A 4 1.30 1.60 -11.72
N VAL A 5 0.19 1.09 -12.23
CA VAL A 5 -0.47 1.58 -13.45
C VAL A 5 -1.83 2.18 -13.12
N SER A 6 -2.29 3.04 -14.05
CA SER A 6 -3.57 3.71 -13.97
C SER A 6 -4.74 2.72 -13.93
N ALA A 7 -5.81 3.09 -13.24
CA ALA A 7 -7.04 2.29 -13.19
C ALA A 7 -7.67 2.09 -14.59
N TYR A 8 -7.43 3.01 -15.53
CA TYR A 8 -7.90 2.88 -16.91
C TYR A 8 -7.33 1.66 -17.65
N CYS A 9 -6.24 1.06 -17.17
CA CYS A 9 -5.73 -0.18 -17.75
C CYS A 9 -6.69 -1.38 -17.61
N CYS A 10 -7.74 -1.27 -16.79
CA CYS A 10 -8.81 -2.27 -16.73
C CYS A 10 -9.71 -2.29 -17.99
N PHE A 11 -9.62 -1.29 -18.88
CA PHE A 11 -10.31 -1.32 -20.18
C PHE A 11 -9.55 -2.16 -21.24
N ILE A 12 -8.27 -2.44 -21.02
CA ILE A 12 -7.43 -3.17 -21.99
C ILE A 12 -8.01 -4.56 -22.31
N PRO A 13 -8.46 -5.38 -21.34
CA PRO A 13 -9.10 -6.66 -21.63
C PRO A 13 -10.32 -6.55 -22.56
N ILE A 14 -11.15 -5.52 -22.38
CA ILE A 14 -12.32 -5.27 -23.21
C ILE A 14 -11.88 -4.99 -24.66
N GLY A 15 -10.85 -4.17 -24.84
CA GLY A 15 -10.26 -3.89 -26.15
C GLY A 15 -9.65 -5.12 -26.82
N ILE A 16 -8.94 -5.96 -26.05
CA ILE A 16 -8.37 -7.23 -26.55
C ILE A 16 -9.49 -8.17 -27.03
N TYR A 17 -10.55 -8.31 -26.23
CA TYR A 17 -11.68 -9.16 -26.62
C TYR A 17 -12.42 -8.61 -27.84
N ALA A 18 -12.60 -7.29 -27.95
CA ALA A 18 -13.19 -6.67 -29.13
C ALA A 18 -12.35 -6.94 -30.40
N ALA A 19 -11.02 -6.86 -30.30
CA ALA A 19 -10.13 -7.19 -31.41
C ALA A 19 -10.25 -8.66 -31.84
N TYR A 20 -10.39 -9.58 -30.87
CA TYR A 20 -10.68 -10.98 -31.14
C TYR A 20 -12.02 -11.17 -31.88
N SER A 21 -13.09 -10.52 -31.40
CA SER A 21 -14.41 -10.61 -32.04
C SER A 21 -14.43 -10.06 -33.46
N VAL A 22 -13.71 -8.96 -33.71
CA VAL A 22 -13.54 -8.40 -35.07
C VAL A 22 -12.75 -9.37 -35.95
N SER A 23 -11.68 -9.98 -35.42
CA SER A 23 -10.87 -10.94 -36.18
C SER A 23 -11.70 -12.15 -36.64
N LEU A 24 -12.55 -12.69 -35.76
CA LEU A 24 -13.47 -13.78 -36.13
C LEU A 24 -14.61 -13.34 -37.03
N GLN A 25 -15.08 -12.09 -36.92
CA GLN A 25 -16.05 -11.53 -37.87
C GLN A 25 -15.52 -11.48 -39.30
N LEU A 26 -14.20 -11.32 -39.49
CA LEU A 26 -13.56 -11.38 -40.82
C LEU A 26 -13.42 -12.80 -41.35
N LEU A 27 -13.47 -13.81 -40.47
CA LEU A 27 -13.36 -15.23 -40.82
C LEU A 27 -14.72 -15.86 -41.09
N PHE A 28 -15.79 -15.33 -40.49
CA PHE A 28 -17.12 -15.91 -40.55
C PHE A 28 -18.14 -14.99 -41.26
N ASP A 29 -19.00 -15.57 -42.10
CA ASP A 29 -20.10 -14.87 -42.80
C ASP A 29 -21.35 -14.61 -41.93
N VAL A 30 -21.25 -14.81 -40.61
CA VAL A 30 -22.32 -14.55 -39.64
C VAL A 30 -21.99 -13.31 -38.80
N PRO A 31 -22.98 -12.64 -38.20
CA PRO A 31 -22.76 -11.49 -37.31
C PRO A 31 -22.16 -11.91 -35.96
N PHE A 32 -20.94 -12.45 -35.99
CA PHE A 32 -20.19 -12.97 -34.85
C PHE A 32 -19.88 -11.86 -33.85
N MET A 33 -19.44 -10.69 -34.33
CA MET A 33 -19.06 -9.59 -33.45
C MET A 33 -20.23 -9.14 -32.57
N ALA A 34 -21.43 -8.99 -33.16
CA ALA A 34 -22.61 -8.55 -32.41
C ALA A 34 -22.99 -9.55 -31.31
N LYS A 35 -23.02 -10.86 -31.63
CA LYS A 35 -23.29 -11.93 -30.66
C LYS A 35 -22.24 -11.95 -29.54
N SER A 36 -20.97 -11.87 -29.91
CA SER A 36 -19.84 -11.89 -28.97
C SER A 36 -19.84 -10.67 -28.05
N MET A 37 -20.12 -9.47 -28.56
CA MET A 37 -20.23 -8.26 -27.75
C MET A 37 -21.39 -8.34 -26.76
N LEU A 38 -22.57 -8.83 -27.21
CA LEU A 38 -23.74 -9.01 -26.34
C LEU A 38 -23.44 -9.95 -25.16
N LEU A 39 -22.77 -11.07 -25.43
CA LEU A 39 -22.37 -12.03 -24.40
C LEU A 39 -21.29 -11.47 -23.46
N SER A 40 -20.43 -10.59 -23.95
CA SER A 40 -19.31 -10.00 -23.19
C SER A 40 -19.72 -8.93 -22.17
N VAL A 41 -21.01 -8.58 -22.08
CA VAL A 41 -21.51 -7.57 -21.14
C VAL A 41 -21.17 -7.91 -19.69
N ILE A 42 -21.30 -9.18 -19.30
CA ILE A 42 -21.03 -9.62 -17.92
C ILE A 42 -19.53 -9.48 -17.58
N PRO A 43 -18.57 -10.05 -18.34
CA PRO A 43 -17.14 -9.81 -18.11
C PRO A 43 -16.76 -8.33 -18.16
N SER A 44 -17.36 -7.56 -19.07
CA SER A 44 -17.09 -6.12 -19.19
C SER A 44 -17.55 -5.34 -17.95
N ALA A 45 -18.71 -5.68 -17.40
CA ALA A 45 -19.21 -5.09 -16.16
C ALA A 45 -18.28 -5.38 -14.97
N ILE A 46 -17.66 -6.56 -14.93
CA ILE A 46 -16.66 -6.92 -13.92
C ILE A 46 -15.43 -6.00 -13.98
N TYR A 47 -14.91 -5.71 -15.18
CA TYR A 47 -13.80 -4.75 -15.33
C TYR A 47 -14.21 -3.34 -14.93
N MET A 48 -15.44 -2.92 -15.25
CA MET A 48 -15.98 -1.63 -14.82
C MET A 48 -16.07 -1.52 -13.29
N PHE A 49 -16.50 -2.59 -12.61
CA PHE A 49 -16.49 -2.67 -11.16
C PHE A 49 -15.07 -2.55 -10.58
N CYS A 50 -14.08 -3.18 -11.23
CA CYS A 50 -12.68 -3.06 -10.82
C CYS A 50 -12.18 -1.61 -10.90
N ILE A 51 -12.52 -0.88 -11.97
CA ILE A 51 -12.19 0.54 -12.12
C ILE A 51 -12.81 1.36 -11.00
N TRP A 52 -14.11 1.17 -10.77
CA TRP A 52 -14.84 1.88 -9.73
C TRP A 52 -14.18 1.69 -8.37
N LYS A 53 -13.85 0.44 -8.02
CA LYS A 53 -13.16 0.14 -6.75
C LYS A 53 -11.77 0.77 -6.66
N LEU A 54 -10.96 0.67 -7.72
CA LEU A 54 -9.61 1.25 -7.75
C LEU A 54 -9.65 2.79 -7.61
N ARG A 55 -10.62 3.44 -8.26
CA ARG A 55 -10.83 4.89 -8.16
C ARG A 55 -11.24 5.31 -6.75
N ASN A 56 -12.23 4.64 -6.16
CA ASN A 56 -12.69 4.96 -4.80
C ASN A 56 -11.58 4.76 -3.76
N SER A 57 -10.73 3.76 -3.96
CA SER A 57 -9.61 3.47 -3.07
C SER A 57 -8.34 4.29 -3.36
N LYS A 58 -8.34 5.18 -4.37
CA LYS A 58 -7.15 5.88 -4.90
C LYS A 58 -5.94 4.96 -5.09
N ARG A 59 -6.19 3.69 -5.45
CA ARG A 59 -5.19 2.62 -5.52
C ARG A 59 -4.78 2.41 -6.97
N GLY A 60 -3.47 2.41 -7.22
CA GLY A 60 -2.91 1.95 -8.50
C GLY A 60 -2.82 0.42 -8.56
N MET A 61 -2.96 -0.13 -9.75
CA MET A 61 -2.86 -1.58 -10.00
C MET A 61 -1.40 -1.99 -10.22
N SER A 62 -1.03 -3.22 -9.86
CA SER A 62 0.34 -3.72 -10.06
C SER A 62 0.63 -3.93 -11.55
N LEU A 63 1.64 -3.25 -12.10
CA LEU A 63 2.03 -3.37 -13.52
C LEU A 63 2.22 -4.82 -13.95
N LYS A 64 2.89 -5.64 -13.12
CA LYS A 64 3.16 -7.05 -13.43
C LYS A 64 1.88 -7.87 -13.56
N ALA A 65 0.92 -7.66 -12.65
CA ALA A 65 -0.34 -8.39 -12.65
C ALA A 65 -1.21 -8.00 -13.86
N THR A 66 -1.27 -6.71 -14.16
CA THR A 66 -1.99 -6.19 -15.33
C THR A 66 -1.42 -6.71 -16.64
N LEU A 67 -0.09 -6.66 -16.80
CA LEU A 67 0.58 -7.20 -17.97
C LEU A 67 0.31 -8.68 -18.12
N LEU A 68 0.50 -9.47 -17.05
CA LEU A 68 0.28 -10.92 -17.08
C LEU A 68 -1.15 -11.30 -17.51
N CYS A 69 -2.17 -10.66 -16.93
CA CYS A 69 -3.56 -10.97 -17.27
C CYS A 69 -3.87 -10.61 -18.73
N ASN A 70 -3.41 -9.44 -19.20
CA ASN A 70 -3.64 -9.00 -20.57
C ASN A 70 -2.90 -9.88 -21.59
N THR A 71 -1.64 -10.24 -21.31
CA THR A 71 -0.87 -11.13 -22.19
C THR A 71 -1.48 -12.53 -22.24
N MET A 72 -1.92 -13.05 -21.09
CA MET A 72 -2.55 -14.37 -21.03
C MET A 72 -3.87 -14.39 -21.82
N LEU A 73 -4.70 -13.35 -21.68
CA LEU A 73 -5.92 -13.19 -22.48
C LEU A 73 -5.62 -13.15 -23.97
N ALA A 74 -4.69 -12.31 -24.40
CA ALA A 74 -4.34 -12.16 -25.81
C ALA A 74 -3.83 -13.47 -26.41
N VAL A 75 -2.95 -14.20 -25.70
CA VAL A 75 -2.41 -15.49 -26.15
C VAL A 75 -3.52 -16.54 -26.28
N LEU A 76 -4.39 -16.66 -25.27
CA LEU A 76 -5.48 -17.63 -25.30
C LEU A 76 -6.48 -17.35 -26.43
N LEU A 77 -6.86 -16.09 -26.64
CA LEU A 77 -7.78 -15.72 -27.72
C LEU A 77 -7.14 -15.91 -29.11
N THR A 78 -5.85 -15.59 -29.25
CA THR A 78 -5.12 -15.83 -30.51
C THR A 78 -5.02 -17.32 -30.81
N PHE A 79 -4.79 -18.15 -29.78
CA PHE A 79 -4.81 -19.60 -29.91
C PHE A 79 -6.18 -20.10 -30.39
N LEU A 80 -7.29 -19.56 -29.85
CA LEU A 80 -8.62 -19.94 -30.33
C LEU A 80 -8.82 -19.60 -31.81
N VAL A 81 -8.38 -18.42 -32.27
CA VAL A 81 -8.45 -18.05 -33.69
C VAL A 81 -7.69 -19.03 -34.58
N ALA A 82 -6.52 -19.50 -34.14
CA ALA A 82 -5.69 -20.41 -34.93
C ALA A 82 -6.18 -21.87 -34.94
N PHE A 83 -6.83 -22.35 -33.87
CA PHE A 83 -7.06 -23.79 -33.67
C PHE A 83 -8.53 -24.23 -33.58
N VAL A 84 -9.49 -23.34 -33.35
CA VAL A 84 -10.92 -23.72 -33.26
C VAL A 84 -11.51 -24.10 -34.63
N GLY A 85 -10.86 -23.70 -35.72
CA GLY A 85 -11.33 -23.99 -37.07
C GLY A 85 -12.58 -23.17 -37.43
N ASN A 86 -13.44 -23.72 -38.29
CA ASN A 86 -14.58 -22.98 -38.86
C ASN A 86 -15.89 -23.09 -38.04
N ASP A 87 -15.82 -23.61 -36.81
CA ASP A 87 -16.99 -23.73 -35.94
C ASP A 87 -17.23 -22.43 -35.17
N THR A 88 -18.23 -21.68 -35.63
CA THR A 88 -18.62 -20.39 -35.06
C THR A 88 -19.11 -20.49 -33.63
N GLU A 89 -19.84 -21.55 -33.30
CA GLU A 89 -20.47 -21.69 -31.97
C GLU A 89 -19.41 -22.10 -30.93
N SER A 90 -18.53 -23.04 -31.29
CA SER A 90 -17.38 -23.39 -30.45
C SER A 90 -16.46 -22.19 -30.22
N ALA A 91 -16.18 -21.39 -31.26
CA ALA A 91 -15.37 -20.18 -31.12
C ALA A 91 -16.04 -19.16 -30.18
N LEU A 92 -17.34 -18.95 -30.33
CA LEU A 92 -18.11 -18.03 -29.49
C LEU A 92 -18.09 -18.47 -28.01
N ILE A 93 -18.40 -19.74 -27.74
CA ILE A 93 -18.47 -20.31 -26.39
C ILE A 93 -17.09 -20.32 -25.73
N ALA A 94 -16.05 -20.76 -26.45
CA ALA A 94 -14.69 -20.77 -25.92
C ALA A 94 -14.17 -19.35 -25.65
N GLY A 95 -14.41 -18.42 -26.58
CA GLY A 95 -14.00 -17.03 -26.44
C GLY A 95 -14.63 -16.37 -25.22
N ILE A 96 -15.95 -16.52 -25.01
CA ILE A 96 -16.62 -15.95 -23.84
C ILE A 96 -16.18 -16.62 -22.54
N ALA A 97 -15.93 -17.93 -22.55
CA ALA A 97 -15.42 -18.66 -21.38
C ALA A 97 -14.04 -18.14 -20.96
N VAL A 98 -13.12 -17.97 -21.91
CA VAL A 98 -11.78 -17.41 -21.67
C VAL A 98 -11.87 -15.98 -21.13
N HIS A 99 -12.70 -15.12 -21.74
CA HIS A 99 -12.88 -13.75 -21.31
C HIS A 99 -13.44 -13.66 -19.87
N SER A 100 -14.43 -14.50 -19.55
CA SER A 100 -15.03 -14.58 -18.21
C SER A 100 -14.05 -15.07 -17.16
N LEU A 101 -13.26 -16.09 -17.49
CA LEU A 101 -12.22 -16.62 -16.60
C LEU A 101 -11.17 -15.56 -16.27
N ILE A 102 -10.67 -14.84 -17.28
CA ILE A 102 -9.69 -13.77 -17.06
C ILE A 102 -10.31 -12.62 -16.26
N ALA A 103 -11.57 -12.25 -16.52
CA ALA A 103 -12.25 -11.23 -15.73
C ALA A 103 -12.31 -11.60 -14.24
N PHE A 104 -12.61 -12.87 -13.93
CA PHE A 104 -12.63 -13.35 -12.55
C PHE A 104 -11.24 -13.37 -11.89
N ILE A 105 -10.21 -13.84 -12.61
CA ILE A 105 -8.82 -13.79 -12.12
C ILE A 105 -8.41 -12.33 -11.85
N PHE A 106 -8.78 -11.43 -12.76
CA PHE A 106 -8.48 -10.01 -12.66
C PHE A 106 -9.10 -9.38 -11.42
N VAL A 107 -10.36 -9.71 -11.11
CA VAL A 107 -11.02 -9.33 -9.85
C VAL A 107 -10.21 -9.78 -8.66
N GLY A 108 -9.72 -11.03 -8.63
CA GLY A 108 -8.85 -11.52 -7.57
C GLY A 108 -7.61 -10.66 -7.36
N THR A 109 -7.02 -10.12 -8.44
CA THR A 109 -5.86 -9.22 -8.33
C THR A 109 -6.20 -7.83 -7.78
N VAL A 110 -7.41 -7.33 -8.06
CA VAL A 110 -7.88 -5.99 -7.65
C VAL A 110 -8.48 -6.01 -6.24
N LEU A 111 -9.28 -7.03 -5.94
CA LEU A 111 -9.91 -7.23 -4.63
C LEU A 111 -8.96 -7.79 -3.58
N ARG A 112 -7.76 -8.24 -3.96
CA ARG A 112 -6.76 -8.77 -3.02
C ARG A 112 -6.72 -7.85 -1.81
N PRO A 113 -7.05 -8.38 -0.61
CA PRO A 113 -7.03 -7.60 0.61
C PRO A 113 -5.65 -6.98 0.71
N ILE A 114 -5.60 -5.76 1.24
CA ILE A 114 -4.32 -5.12 1.55
C ILE A 114 -3.68 -6.02 2.61
N THR A 115 -2.90 -6.98 2.16
CA THR A 115 -1.92 -7.65 3.00
C THR A 115 -0.88 -6.57 3.20
N PHE A 116 -1.06 -5.80 4.26
CA PHE A 116 0.00 -4.97 4.78
C PHE A 116 1.12 -5.96 5.06
N LYS A 117 2.14 -5.94 4.19
CA LYS A 117 3.32 -6.79 4.36
C LYS A 117 4.01 -6.50 5.70
N ASP A 118 3.64 -5.37 6.29
CA ASP A 118 3.97 -4.96 7.63
C ASP A 118 2.64 -4.71 8.36
N ASN A 119 2.08 -5.74 9.02
CA ASN A 119 1.13 -5.59 10.14
C ASN A 119 1.86 -4.93 11.32
N THR A 120 2.57 -3.84 11.05
CA THR A 120 3.29 -3.04 12.03
C THR A 120 2.25 -2.23 12.74
N LEU A 121 1.78 -2.81 13.84
CA LEU A 121 0.99 -2.12 14.83
C LEU A 121 1.95 -1.23 15.59
N LEU A 122 1.64 0.05 15.68
CA LEU A 122 2.37 0.95 16.56
C LEU A 122 1.68 0.91 17.92
N LYS A 123 2.41 0.59 18.98
CA LYS A 123 1.87 0.66 20.35
C LYS A 123 2.51 1.84 21.05
N ASN A 124 1.69 2.75 21.54
CA ASN A 124 2.16 3.80 22.43
C ASN A 124 2.37 3.18 23.82
N GLU A 125 3.58 3.27 24.37
CA GLU A 125 3.91 2.69 25.68
C GLU A 125 3.30 3.48 26.85
N ASP A 126 3.11 4.79 26.67
CA ASP A 126 2.66 5.69 27.74
C ASP A 126 1.16 5.51 28.04
N ASN A 127 0.35 5.19 27.03
CA ASN A 127 -1.11 5.02 27.17
C ASN A 127 -1.63 3.65 26.70
N GLY A 128 -0.75 2.77 26.21
CA GLY A 128 -1.10 1.44 25.74
C GLY A 128 -1.91 1.39 24.44
N ARG A 129 -2.19 2.52 23.79
CA ARG A 129 -3.05 2.59 22.60
C ARG A 129 -2.34 2.04 21.38
N ILE A 130 -3.09 1.33 20.54
CA ILE A 130 -2.60 0.69 19.31
C ILE A 130 -3.04 1.52 18.11
N TYR A 131 -2.12 1.72 17.18
CA TYR A 131 -2.34 2.45 15.93
C TYR A 131 -1.96 1.56 14.74
N VAL A 132 -2.74 1.65 13.66
CA VAL A 132 -2.44 1.04 12.37
C VAL A 132 -2.11 2.14 11.37
N ILE A 133 -0.99 2.00 10.67
CA ILE A 133 -0.62 2.91 9.59
C ILE A 133 -1.45 2.56 8.35
N ARG A 134 -2.37 3.43 7.96
CA ARG A 134 -3.12 3.35 6.70
C ARG A 134 -2.78 4.57 5.86
N ASN A 135 -2.32 4.38 4.62
CA ASN A 135 -2.00 5.48 3.69
C ASN A 135 -1.04 6.55 4.26
N GLY A 136 -0.06 6.16 5.08
CA GLY A 136 0.88 7.10 5.71
C GLY A 136 0.30 7.88 6.89
N ILE A 137 -0.87 7.47 7.38
CA ILE A 137 -1.57 8.06 8.52
C ILE A 137 -1.71 6.99 9.61
N ALA A 138 -1.35 7.33 10.84
CA ALA A 138 -1.61 6.48 11.99
C ALA A 138 -3.08 6.62 12.42
N HIS A 139 -3.85 5.55 12.31
CA HIS A 139 -5.23 5.50 12.78
C HIS A 139 -5.28 4.73 14.11
N MET A 140 -5.89 5.34 15.13
CA MET A 140 -6.13 4.66 16.41
C MET A 140 -7.09 3.49 16.19
N LEU A 141 -6.73 2.33 16.74
CA LEU A 141 -7.62 1.18 16.76
C LEU A 141 -8.57 1.28 17.96
N PRO A 142 -9.87 1.04 17.75
CA PRO A 142 -10.83 0.92 18.84
C PRO A 142 -10.57 -0.36 19.65
N ASP A 143 -10.92 -0.33 20.94
CA ASP A 143 -10.53 -1.36 21.91
C ASP A 143 -11.05 -2.77 21.56
N ASN A 144 -12.20 -2.85 20.87
CA ASN A 144 -12.78 -4.10 20.37
C ASN A 144 -11.92 -4.77 19.28
N GLU A 145 -11.30 -3.98 18.39
CA GLU A 145 -10.38 -4.47 17.36
C GLU A 145 -8.99 -4.77 17.96
N ALA A 146 -8.56 -3.97 18.95
CA ALA A 146 -7.30 -4.16 19.65
C ALA A 146 -7.24 -5.50 20.42
N GLN A 147 -8.34 -5.91 21.08
CA GLN A 147 -8.41 -7.19 21.79
C GLN A 147 -8.30 -8.40 20.85
N LEU A 148 -8.81 -8.28 19.62
CA LEU A 148 -8.77 -9.37 18.64
C LEU A 148 -7.35 -9.62 18.10
N LEU A 149 -6.48 -8.62 18.15
CA LEU A 149 -5.12 -8.64 17.62
C LEU A 149 -4.09 -9.30 18.55
N SER A 150 -4.38 -9.41 19.85
CA SER A 150 -3.55 -10.13 20.83
C SER A 150 -3.36 -11.62 20.48
N THR A 151 -4.16 -12.15 19.57
CA THR A 151 -4.16 -13.55 19.12
C THR A 151 -3.38 -13.80 17.82
N SER A 152 -2.75 -12.77 17.25
CA SER A 152 -2.10 -12.86 15.94
C SER A 152 -0.61 -12.48 16.01
N ASP A 153 0.24 -13.17 15.26
CA ASP A 153 1.70 -12.93 15.12
C ASP A 153 2.01 -11.61 14.38
N ASN A 154 1.45 -10.50 14.86
CA ASN A 154 1.69 -9.18 14.31
C ASN A 154 2.91 -8.55 14.98
N LYS A 155 3.84 -8.03 14.17
CA LYS A 155 5.01 -7.30 14.66
C LYS A 155 4.57 -5.95 15.25
N ILE A 156 4.51 -5.85 16.57
CA ILE A 156 4.22 -4.59 17.28
C ILE A 156 5.52 -3.79 17.40
N ILE A 157 5.52 -2.53 16.96
CA ILE A 157 6.60 -1.58 17.21
C ILE A 157 6.12 -0.60 18.28
N SER A 158 6.78 -0.65 19.44
CA SER A 158 6.54 0.29 20.52
C SER A 158 7.15 1.66 20.21
N PHE A 159 6.49 2.72 20.67
CA PHE A 159 7.05 4.07 20.70
C PHE A 159 6.61 4.79 21.98
N SER A 160 7.50 5.64 22.54
CA SER A 160 7.15 6.57 23.61
C SER A 160 6.84 7.95 23.03
N GLY A 161 5.78 8.57 23.53
CA GLY A 161 5.30 9.88 23.10
C GLY A 161 6.23 11.03 23.46
N SER A 162 7.27 10.78 24.25
CA SER A 162 8.32 11.75 24.59
C SER A 162 9.19 12.20 23.39
N HIS A 163 9.11 11.50 22.25
CA HIS A 163 9.90 11.81 21.04
C HIS A 163 9.11 12.45 19.88
N MET A 164 7.81 12.75 20.07
CA MET A 164 6.99 13.45 19.07
C MET A 164 6.26 14.60 19.73
N SER A 165 6.31 15.80 19.13
CA SER A 165 5.51 16.94 19.60
C SER A 165 4.04 16.68 19.29
N PHE A 166 3.30 16.11 20.24
CA PHE A 166 1.86 15.98 20.18
C PHE A 166 1.21 17.33 20.47
N GLN A 167 0.59 17.94 19.47
CA GLN A 167 -0.33 19.04 19.71
C GLN A 167 -1.69 18.41 20.03
N ASP A 168 -1.98 18.35 21.33
CA ASP A 168 -3.19 17.74 21.88
C ASP A 168 -4.42 18.52 21.40
N GLY A 169 -5.15 17.91 20.46
CA GLY A 169 -6.25 18.54 19.75
C GLY A 169 -6.96 17.53 18.87
N GLY A 170 -7.76 16.67 19.52
CA GLY A 170 -8.89 15.89 18.97
C GLY A 170 -8.82 15.35 17.53
N ILE A 171 -8.93 14.03 17.39
CA ILE A 171 -9.36 13.30 16.17
C ILE A 171 -8.68 13.75 14.86
N SER A 172 -7.40 14.09 14.88
CA SER A 172 -6.68 14.48 13.67
C SER A 172 -5.75 13.36 13.21
N ASN A 173 -6.05 12.86 12.01
CA ASN A 173 -5.20 11.97 11.21
C ASN A 173 -3.80 12.60 11.02
N ILE A 174 -2.75 11.91 11.46
CA ILE A 174 -1.37 12.44 11.44
C ILE A 174 -0.68 12.10 10.11
N PRO A 175 -0.23 13.07 9.29
CA PRO A 175 0.60 12.81 8.13
C PRO A 175 2.03 12.48 8.56
N LEU A 176 2.51 11.29 8.21
CA LEU A 176 3.89 10.88 8.47
C LEU A 176 4.82 11.51 7.41
N ASN A 177 5.45 12.65 7.71
CA ASN A 177 6.51 13.19 6.85
C ASN A 177 7.80 12.39 7.08
N THR A 178 7.93 11.25 6.41
CA THR A 178 9.10 10.39 6.49
C THR A 178 10.20 10.89 5.56
N SER A 179 10.92 11.93 5.99
CA SER A 179 12.32 12.12 5.60
C SER A 179 13.19 11.47 6.67
N PHE A 180 13.21 10.14 6.72
CA PHE A 180 14.23 9.40 7.47
C PHE A 180 15.54 9.51 6.70
N ASN A 181 16.27 10.60 6.92
CA ASN A 181 17.72 10.56 6.75
C ASN A 181 18.27 9.88 8.01
N ASP A 182 18.95 8.75 7.82
CA ASP A 182 19.67 7.94 8.82
C ASP A 182 20.85 8.69 9.48
N SER A 183 20.70 9.97 9.80
CA SER A 183 21.78 10.86 10.27
C SER A 183 21.56 11.39 11.69
N PHE A 184 20.47 11.04 12.36
CA PHE A 184 20.23 11.45 13.76
C PHE A 184 20.65 10.34 14.73
N SER A 185 21.94 10.03 14.76
CA SER A 185 22.58 9.35 15.89
C SER A 185 22.97 10.32 17.01
N ASN A 186 22.38 11.52 17.05
CA ASN A 186 22.50 12.41 18.20
C ASN A 186 21.19 12.32 18.97
N GLY A 187 21.13 11.33 19.87
CA GLY A 187 20.00 11.15 20.79
C GLY A 187 19.70 12.47 21.49
N ILE A 188 18.41 12.81 21.57
CA ILE A 188 17.92 13.90 22.41
C ILE A 188 18.41 13.60 23.83
N THR A 189 19.45 14.29 24.26
CA THR A 189 20.04 14.10 25.58
C THR A 189 19.27 14.99 26.53
N VAL A 190 18.71 14.42 27.60
CA VAL A 190 17.92 15.18 28.59
C VAL A 190 18.85 15.64 29.69
N ASN A 191 18.72 16.90 30.12
CA ASN A 191 19.43 17.42 31.29
C ASN A 191 18.88 16.73 32.54
N PRO A 192 19.65 15.91 33.27
CA PRO A 192 19.16 15.21 34.47
C PRO A 192 18.78 16.15 35.61
N ALA A 193 19.32 17.38 35.64
CA ALA A 193 19.01 18.35 36.68
C ALA A 193 17.67 19.06 36.44
N SER A 194 17.29 19.29 35.18
CA SER A 194 16.05 20.03 34.83
C SER A 194 14.97 19.16 34.18
N GLY A 195 15.30 17.95 33.73
CA GLY A 195 14.39 17.08 32.97
C GLY A 195 14.09 17.58 31.55
N MET A 196 14.79 18.63 31.10
CA MET A 196 14.52 19.29 29.82
C MET A 196 15.44 18.76 28.71
N PRO A 197 14.96 18.68 27.45
CA PRO A 197 15.78 18.27 26.32
C PRO A 197 16.91 19.27 26.06
N MET A 198 18.11 18.75 25.77
CA MET A 198 19.30 19.55 25.49
C MET A 198 19.66 19.54 24.01
N VAL A 199 20.21 20.68 23.57
CA VAL A 199 20.84 20.84 22.25
C VAL A 199 22.35 20.70 22.44
N GLY A 200 22.96 19.72 21.76
CA GLY A 200 24.42 19.52 21.78
C GLY A 200 24.95 18.35 22.62
N GLY A 201 24.09 17.49 23.18
CA GLY A 201 24.50 16.28 23.91
C GLY A 201 24.95 16.54 25.37
N ILE A 202 25.86 15.71 25.89
CA ILE A 202 26.37 15.66 27.30
C ILE A 202 27.18 16.92 27.71
N SER A 203 27.12 17.98 26.91
CA SER A 203 27.76 19.27 27.16
C SER A 203 26.94 20.43 26.57
N GLY A 204 25.67 20.14 26.24
CA GLY A 204 24.73 21.06 25.64
C GLY A 204 24.03 21.96 26.65
N LEU A 205 23.19 22.84 26.11
CA LEU A 205 22.28 23.67 26.89
C LEU A 205 20.87 23.13 26.76
N ASP A 206 20.12 23.13 27.86
CA ASP A 206 18.69 22.91 27.82
C ASP A 206 17.94 24.13 27.24
N ILE A 207 16.63 23.99 27.03
CA ILE A 207 15.81 25.06 26.44
C ILE A 207 15.71 26.33 27.30
N HIS A 208 16.12 26.25 28.57
CA HIS A 208 16.19 27.39 29.49
C HIS A 208 17.63 27.92 29.63
N GLY A 209 18.58 27.38 28.88
CA GLY A 209 19.99 27.78 28.90
C GLY A 209 20.79 27.17 30.04
N ASN A 210 20.29 26.17 30.75
CA ASN A 210 21.08 25.48 31.79
C ASN A 210 21.96 24.42 31.14
N SER A 211 23.22 24.38 31.54
CA SER A 211 24.16 23.36 31.11
C SER A 211 24.10 22.12 31.98
N TRP A 212 24.55 21.00 31.41
CA TRP A 212 24.85 19.79 32.16
C TRP A 212 26.16 19.18 31.66
N GLY A 213 26.97 18.66 32.59
CA GLY A 213 28.25 18.03 32.26
C GLY A 213 29.40 18.97 31.89
N THR A 214 29.21 20.29 31.90
CA THR A 214 30.27 21.29 31.64
C THR A 214 30.40 22.31 32.75
N ASN A 215 31.64 22.62 33.14
CA ASN A 215 31.97 23.74 34.02
C ASN A 215 32.47 24.90 33.13
N PHE A 216 31.59 25.84 32.78
CA PHE A 216 31.93 26.97 31.89
C PHE A 216 33.03 27.89 32.44
N ASN A 217 33.42 27.72 33.71
CA ASN A 217 34.41 28.54 34.40
C ASN A 217 35.79 27.89 34.54
N GLU A 218 36.04 26.71 33.97
CA GLU A 218 37.30 25.97 34.16
C GLU A 218 37.97 25.69 32.80
N PRO A 219 39.14 26.27 32.50
CA PRO A 219 39.77 26.19 31.17
C PRO A 219 40.34 24.81 30.82
N SER A 220 40.18 23.81 31.70
CA SER A 220 40.64 22.43 31.49
C SER A 220 39.46 21.46 31.40
N ASN A 221 38.93 21.29 30.19
CA ASN A 221 37.90 20.29 29.86
C ASN A 221 38.50 18.87 29.82
N THR A 222 38.82 18.31 30.99
CA THR A 222 39.09 16.87 31.11
C THR A 222 37.81 16.21 31.60
N TYR A 223 37.03 15.67 30.67
CA TYR A 223 35.91 14.78 30.99
C TYR A 223 36.44 13.54 31.74
N ASP A 224 36.06 13.38 33.01
CA ASP A 224 36.43 12.21 33.83
C ASP A 224 35.28 11.18 33.82
N PRO A 225 35.41 10.07 33.07
CA PRO A 225 34.38 9.05 32.97
C PRO A 225 34.17 8.24 34.26
N ASN A 226 34.96 8.44 35.33
CA ASN A 226 34.83 7.73 36.60
C ASN A 226 34.08 8.51 37.70
N ARG A 227 33.69 9.77 37.45
CA ARG A 227 32.77 10.47 38.36
C ARG A 227 31.35 9.97 38.11
N GLY A 228 30.93 8.98 38.89
CA GLY A 228 29.54 8.54 38.91
C GLY A 228 28.60 9.68 39.34
N TYR A 229 27.82 10.20 38.39
CA TYR A 229 26.69 11.09 38.61
C TYR A 229 25.42 10.41 38.09
#